data_AF-A0A966UP23-F1
#
_entry.id   AF-A0A966UP23-F1
#
_cell.length_a   1.000
_cell.length_b   1.000
_cell.length_c   1.000
_cell.angle_alpha   90.00
_cell.angle_beta   90.00
_cell.angle_gamma   90.00
#
_symmetry.space_group_name_H-M   'P 1'
#
loop_
_entity.id
_entity.type
_entity.pdbx_description
1 polymer ?
#
loop_
_entity_poly.entity_id
_entity_poly.type
_entity_poly.pdbx_seq_one_letter_code
_entity_poly.pdbx_strand_id
1 'polypeptide(L)' 'MNESAWIIEELDINGNVVWECVIRQRPINMSWYKDIPSKTHTLKITPLIKDDSRSELHTNIKSLKESTKRLTEANGGL' A
#
# COMPACT_ATOMS: atom_id res chain seq x y z
N MET A 1 -14.39 -5.22 13.86
CA MET A 1 -13.44 -5.14 12.73
C MET A 1 -12.24 -4.37 13.21
N ASN A 2 -11.03 -4.94 13.13
CA ASN A 2 -9.82 -4.23 13.55
C ASN A 2 -9.24 -3.48 12.36
N GLU A 3 -8.89 -2.21 12.58
CA GLU A 3 -8.18 -1.37 11.62
C GLU A 3 -6.83 -2.03 11.31
N SER A 4 -6.62 -2.38 10.04
CA SER A 4 -5.40 -3.10 9.61
C SER A 4 -4.30 -2.15 9.17
N ALA A 5 -4.70 -0.95 8.73
CA ALA A 5 -3.84 0.15 8.34
C ALA A 5 -4.63 1.46 8.38
N TRP A 6 -3.97 2.56 8.05
CA TRP A 6 -4.54 3.89 7.87
C TRP A 6 -3.97 4.47 6.57
N ILE A 7 -4.83 5.05 5.76
CA ILE A 7 -4.41 5.91 4.65
C ILE A 7 -4.41 7.36 5.15
N ILE A 8 -3.36 8.09 4.82
CA ILE A 8 -3.25 9.52 5.05
C ILE A 8 -3.20 10.20 3.71
N GLU A 9 -4.06 11.18 3.51
CA GLU A 9 -4.15 11.99 2.30
C GLU A 9 -3.88 13.45 2.68
N GLU A 10 -2.96 14.11 1.99
CA GLU A 10 -2.82 15.56 2.04
C GLU A 10 -3.67 16.18 0.95
N LEU A 11 -4.44 17.19 1.33
CA LEU A 11 -5.36 17.90 0.46
C LEU A 11 -4.85 19.31 0.13
N ASP A 12 -5.01 19.71 -1.13
CA ASP A 12 -4.88 21.11 -1.52
C ASP A 12 -6.03 21.98 -0.99
N ILE A 13 -5.99 23.28 -1.28
CA ILE A 13 -7.03 24.25 -0.89
C ILE A 13 -8.43 23.96 -1.49
N ASN A 14 -8.51 23.14 -2.54
CA ASN A 14 -9.74 22.74 -3.21
C ASN A 14 -10.24 21.37 -2.73
N GLY A 15 -9.50 20.69 -1.84
CA GLY A 15 -9.82 19.36 -1.35
C GLY A 15 -9.29 18.21 -2.23
N ASN A 16 -8.41 18.48 -3.21
CA ASN A 16 -7.80 17.44 -4.04
C ASN A 16 -6.61 16.80 -3.35
N VAL A 17 -6.44 15.49 -3.49
CA VAL A 17 -5.29 14.76 -2.95
C VAL A 17 -4.02 15.16 -3.71
N VAL A 18 -3.04 15.72 -3.00
CA VAL A 18 -1.72 16.08 -3.54
C VAL A 18 -0.61 15.14 -3.08
N TRP A 19 -0.86 14.41 -1.99
CA TRP A 19 0.04 13.39 -1.47
C TRP A 19 -0.76 12.34 -0.70
N GLU A 20 -0.33 11.09 -0.75
CA GLU A 20 -0.94 10.01 0.03
C GLU A 20 0.09 9.01 0.54
N CYS A 21 -0.20 8.39 1.68
CA CYS A 21 0.56 7.25 2.18
C CYS A 21 -0.31 6.26 2.95
N VAL A 22 0.14 5.01 3.03
CA VAL A 22 -0.49 3.97 3.85
C VAL A 22 0.46 3.56 4.97
N ILE A 23 -0.04 3.58 6.21
CA ILE A 23 0.72 3.20 7.41
C ILE A 23 -0.01 2.15 8.23
N ARG A 24 0.74 1.23 8.83
CA ARG A 24 0.20 0.10 9.62
C ARG A 24 -0.17 0.43 11.05
N GLN A 25 0.13 1.64 11.52
CA GLN A 25 -0.22 2.08 12.86
C GLN A 25 -0.83 3.47 12.77
N ARG A 26 -1.86 3.74 13.57
CA ARG A 26 -2.46 5.07 13.63
C ARG A 26 -1.37 6.07 14.04
N PRO A 27 -1.13 7.12 13.27
CA PRO A 27 -0.16 8.13 13.64
C PRO A 27 -0.71 8.90 14.84
N ILE A 28 0.02 8.87 15.96
CA ILE A 28 -0.36 9.55 17.22
C ILE A 28 0.14 11.01 17.22
N ASN A 29 1.18 11.26 16.44
CA ASN A 29 1.75 12.57 16.19
C ASN A 29 2.11 12.68 14.71
N MET A 30 2.54 13.86 14.28
CA MET A 30 2.85 14.15 12.88
C MET A 30 4.37 14.25 12.62
N SER A 31 5.22 13.77 13.54
CA SER A 31 6.69 13.94 13.43
C SER A 31 7.31 13.23 12.22
N TRP A 32 6.58 12.29 11.61
CA TRP A 32 6.95 11.56 10.41
C TRP A 32 6.75 12.36 9.11
N TYR A 33 5.94 13.43 9.13
CA TYR A 33 5.65 14.22 7.95
C TYR A 33 6.65 15.38 7.84
N LYS A 34 7.52 15.28 6.84
CA LYS A 34 8.54 16.30 6.55
C LYS A 34 7.81 17.55 6.05
N ASP A 35 8.25 18.73 6.50
CA ASP A 35 7.76 20.08 6.11
C ASP A 35 6.61 20.73 6.90
N ILE A 36 6.02 20.07 7.91
CA ILE A 36 5.01 20.68 8.82
C ILE A 36 5.37 22.08 9.32
N PRO A 37 6.63 22.37 9.73
CA PRO A 37 6.91 23.67 10.32
C PRO A 37 6.80 24.84 9.33
N SER A 38 6.76 24.56 8.02
CA SER A 38 6.93 25.57 6.97
C SER A 38 5.64 26.00 6.28
N LYS A 39 4.58 25.16 6.29
CA LYS A 39 3.34 25.38 5.54
C LYS A 39 2.13 24.85 6.31
N THR A 40 0.94 25.36 5.99
CA THR A 40 -0.32 24.78 6.48
C THR A 40 -0.70 23.58 5.62
N HIS A 41 -0.94 22.44 6.27
CA HIS A 41 -1.30 21.19 5.61
C HIS A 41 -2.71 20.75 6.04
N THR A 42 -3.52 20.28 5.11
CA THR A 42 -4.80 19.64 5.41
C THR A 42 -4.62 18.14 5.24
N LEU A 43 -4.66 17.38 6.34
CA LEU A 43 -4.49 15.93 6.31
C LEU A 43 -5.81 15.23 6.65
N LYS A 44 -6.19 14.26 5.81
CA LYS A 44 -7.30 13.34 6.05
C LYS A 44 -6.72 11.97 6.38
N ILE A 45 -7.08 11.43 7.54
CA ILE A 45 -6.63 10.11 8.00
C ILE A 45 -7.82 9.18 8.03
N THR A 46 -7.82 8.17 7.16
CA THR A 46 -8.93 7.22 7.02
C THR A 46 -8.47 5.83 7.46
N PRO A 47 -9.19 5.15 8.37
CA PRO A 47 -8.87 3.77 8.73
C PRO A 47 -9.12 2.85 7.54
N LEU A 48 -8.19 1.93 7.29
CA LEU A 48 -8.32 0.87 6.30
C LEU A 48 -8.67 -0.44 7.01
N ILE A 49 -9.81 -0.99 6.64
CA ILE A 49 -10.28 -2.28 7.12
C ILE A 49 -9.99 -3.30 6.02
N LYS A 50 -9.31 -4.39 6.37
CA LYS A 50 -9.06 -5.49 5.44
C LYS A 50 -10.39 -6.08 5.00
N ASP A 51 -10.59 -6.16 3.69
CA ASP A 51 -11.70 -6.90 3.11
C ASP A 51 -11.27 -8.34 2.84
N ASP A 52 -11.55 -9.23 3.80
CA ASP A 52 -11.24 -10.65 3.66
C ASP A 52 -12.02 -11.31 2.50
N SER A 53 -13.19 -10.78 2.12
CA SER A 53 -14.02 -11.34 1.04
C SER A 53 -13.41 -11.18 -0.35
N ARG A 54 -12.51 -10.20 -0.51
CA ARG A 54 -11.77 -9.92 -1.75
C ARG A 54 -10.28 -10.26 -1.62
N SER A 55 -9.90 -10.99 -0.58
CA SER A 55 -8.51 -11.38 -0.37
C SER A 55 -8.11 -12.57 -1.24
N GLU A 56 -6.99 -12.45 -1.94
CA GLU A 56 -6.42 -13.53 -2.75
C GLU A 56 -5.27 -14.19 -1.98
N LEU A 57 -5.33 -15.53 -1.86
CA LEU A 57 -4.25 -16.32 -1.28
C LEU A 57 -3.53 -17.08 -2.39
N HIS A 58 -2.31 -16.65 -2.69
CA HIS A 58 -1.41 -17.41 -3.57
C HIS A 58 -0.52 -18.32 -2.72
N THR A 59 -0.64 -19.64 -2.91
CA THR A 59 0.18 -20.65 -2.23
C THR A 59 1.21 -21.26 -3.18
N ASN A 60 2.25 -21.90 -2.64
CA ASN A 60 3.25 -22.64 -3.42
C ASN A 60 3.98 -21.82 -4.50
N ILE A 61 4.21 -20.52 -4.25
CA ILE A 61 4.99 -19.67 -5.16
C ILE A 61 6.44 -20.17 -5.17
N LYS A 62 6.82 -20.86 -6.25
CA LYS A 62 8.21 -21.26 -6.50
C LYS A 62 9.04 -20.06 -6.91
N SER A 63 10.35 -20.15 -6.72
CA SER A 63 11.28 -19.08 -7.13
C SER A 63 11.10 -18.76 -8.61
N LEU A 64 11.30 -17.50 -9.01
CA LEU A 64 11.18 -17.07 -10.41
C LEU A 64 12.01 -17.97 -11.34
N LYS A 65 13.20 -18.40 -10.87
CA LYS A 65 14.09 -19.33 -11.56
C LYS A 65 13.45 -20.71 -11.82
N GLU A 66 12.71 -21.26 -10.86
CA GLU A 66 12.01 -22.55 -11.02
C GLU A 66 10.74 -22.43 -11.87
N SER A 67 10.02 -21.32 -11.77
CA SER A 67 8.81 -21.06 -12.55
C SER A 67 9.12 -20.82 -14.04
N THR A 68 10.21 -20.11 -14.34
CA THR A 68 10.64 -19.85 -15.73
C THR A 68 11.27 -21.09 -16.39
N LYS A 69 11.95 -21.96 -15.63
CA LYS A 69 12.61 -23.15 -16.20
C LYS A 69 11.63 -24.14 -16.84
N ARG A 70 10.43 -24.30 -16.26
CA ARG A 70 9.35 -25.12 -16.85
C ARG A 70 8.82 -24.57 -18.18
N LEU A 71 8.87 -23.24 -18.38
CA LEU A 71 8.43 -22.58 -19.61
C LEU A 71 9.43 -22.74 -20.77
N THR A 72 10.74 -22.71 -20.49
CA THR A 72 11.78 -23.00 -21.49
C THR A 72 11.90 -24.49 -21.80
N GLU A 73 11.73 -25.38 -20.83
CA GLU A 73 11.68 -26.83 -21.05
C GLU A 73 10.44 -27.25 -21.87
N ALA A 74 9.31 -26.54 -21.74
CA ALA A 74 8.10 -26.79 -22.54
C ALA A 74 8.18 -26.30 -24.00
N ASN A 75 9.12 -25.42 -24.35
CA ASN A 75 9.29 -24.87 -25.70
C ASN A 75 10.66 -25.20 -26.34
N GLY A 76 11.52 -25.95 -25.64
CA GLY A 76 12.87 -26.31 -26.08
C GLY A 76 12.96 -27.68 -26.78
N GLY A 77 11.91 -28.05 -27.51
CA GLY A 77 11.85 -29.29 -28.30
C GLY A 77 11.03 -29.06 -29.57
N LEU A 78 11.55 -28.23 -30.47
CA LEU A 78 11.21 -28.19 -31.89
C LEU A 78 12.48 -28.55 -32.68
#